data_AF-A0A496BJM3-F1
#
_entry.id   AF-A0A496BJM3-F1
#
_cell.length_a   1.000
_cell.length_b   1.000
_cell.length_c   1.000
_cell.angle_alpha   90.00
_cell.angle_beta   90.00
_cell.angle_gamma   90.00
#
_symmetry.space_group_name_H-M   'P 1'
#
loop_
_entity.id
_entity.type
_entity.pdbx_description
1 polymer ?
#
loop_
_entity_poly.entity_id
_entity_poly.type
_entity_poly.pdbx_seq_one_letter_code
_entity_poly.pdbx_strand_id
1 'polypeptide(L)'
;MLYLAAILIVYVIFFSIQPTAIAKNVSIHGPFPPPTSVRETFNLDPFYEQWIDVEGLPVVASAKVNPYAVKEAAWLIRQMVGHRQDILQALAKNNVRFAVMAYSELTTDIPEHSDLQPDYYWDRRARGLGSTPVRPAVSCGEENLLNYSGDPYSTENILVHEFAHAIHQMGLNTVDPDFDGRLEVMYNAAKEKGLWQNTYAITNKAEYWAEGTQSWFDTNRANDDQHNHVDTRDKLKAYDPTLAVLLAEVYGDADWRYTQAVTRTHLSHLQGFNPEDSPKFAWPAELIELTEFHQQLKDPNSDGDGRWINLEEQDLNSLPSLKSGDDDTETAILLVNGTEAEIAYYWVDSEGNEKSYGKVAPDAFVNRQTYVGHIWLIKDVDGNNLAVFRAETETGRALVSAEPLSGRDGGDE
;
A
#
# COMPACT_ATOMS: atom_id res chain seq x y z
N MET A 1 -38.06 -47.65 -12.13
CA MET A 1 -37.24 -47.12 -11.02
C MET A 1 -35.89 -47.81 -11.05
N LEU A 2 -34.85 -47.11 -11.47
CA LEU A 2 -33.45 -47.51 -11.29
C LEU A 2 -32.66 -46.21 -11.21
N TYR A 3 -32.24 -45.87 -9.99
CA TYR A 3 -31.38 -44.73 -9.69
C TYR A 3 -29.95 -45.07 -10.12
N LEU A 4 -29.35 -44.26 -11.00
CA LEU A 4 -27.90 -44.23 -11.20
C LEU A 4 -27.31 -43.23 -10.19
N ALA A 5 -26.57 -43.73 -9.22
CA ALA A 5 -25.71 -42.91 -8.36
C ALA A 5 -24.38 -42.66 -9.10
N ALA A 6 -24.09 -41.39 -9.41
CA ALA A 6 -22.79 -40.97 -9.89
C ALA A 6 -21.83 -40.84 -8.70
N ILE A 7 -20.79 -41.67 -8.68
CA ILE A 7 -19.70 -41.59 -7.70
C ILE A 7 -18.67 -40.61 -8.27
N LEU A 8 -18.54 -39.43 -7.64
CA LEU A 8 -17.49 -38.46 -7.92
C LEU A 8 -16.22 -38.91 -7.19
N ILE A 9 -15.23 -39.42 -7.93
CA ILE A 9 -13.91 -39.78 -7.38
C ILE A 9 -13.04 -38.51 -7.46
N VAL A 10 -12.80 -37.88 -6.31
CA VAL A 10 -11.81 -36.80 -6.17
C VAL A 10 -10.43 -37.44 -6.09
N TYR A 11 -9.61 -37.21 -7.11
CA TYR A 11 -8.19 -37.59 -7.09
C TYR A 11 -7.43 -36.56 -6.23
N VAL A 12 -7.15 -36.91 -4.97
CA VAL A 12 -6.18 -36.18 -4.15
C VAL A 12 -4.79 -36.66 -4.57
N ILE A 13 -4.09 -35.83 -5.35
CA ILE A 13 -2.68 -36.07 -5.69
C ILE A 13 -1.86 -35.74 -4.45
N PHE A 14 -1.49 -36.77 -3.68
CA PHE A 14 -0.48 -36.63 -2.64
C PHE A 14 0.90 -36.47 -3.30
N PHE A 15 1.35 -35.23 -3.45
CA PHE A 15 2.78 -35.00 -3.61
C PHE A 15 3.47 -35.38 -2.31
N SER A 16 4.37 -36.36 -2.39
CA SER A 16 5.17 -36.80 -1.25
C SER A 16 6.13 -35.69 -0.89
N ILE A 17 5.75 -34.83 0.07
CA ILE A 17 6.64 -33.83 0.66
C ILE A 17 7.78 -34.59 1.34
N GLN A 18 8.96 -34.57 0.73
CA GLN A 18 10.18 -35.02 1.41
C GLN A 18 10.44 -34.04 2.57
N PRO A 19 10.58 -34.51 3.82
CA PRO A 19 10.95 -33.63 4.91
C PRO A 19 12.45 -33.32 4.77
N THR A 20 12.78 -32.24 4.07
CA THR A 20 14.15 -31.75 3.99
C THR A 20 14.31 -30.42 4.71
N ALA A 21 15.07 -30.52 5.80
CA ALA A 21 15.76 -29.48 6.55
C ALA A 21 14.89 -28.51 7.38
N ILE A 22 14.85 -28.81 8.68
CA ILE A 22 14.86 -27.82 9.76
C ILE A 22 15.71 -26.63 9.31
N ALA A 23 15.19 -25.40 9.42
CA ALA A 23 15.89 -24.15 9.17
C ALA A 23 17.17 -24.05 10.02
N LYS A 24 18.23 -24.70 9.57
CA LYS A 24 19.60 -24.58 10.09
C LYS A 24 20.16 -23.29 9.52
N ASN A 25 20.72 -22.44 10.39
CA ASN A 25 21.62 -21.31 10.10
C ASN A 25 21.90 -21.12 8.60
N VAL A 26 20.98 -20.46 7.89
CA VAL A 26 21.21 -20.10 6.49
C VAL A 26 22.31 -19.05 6.51
N SER A 27 23.48 -19.40 5.98
CA SER A 27 24.56 -18.42 5.84
C SER A 27 24.19 -17.48 4.71
N ILE A 28 23.81 -16.25 5.07
CA ILE A 28 23.49 -15.20 4.11
C ILE A 28 24.76 -14.37 3.89
N HIS A 29 25.39 -14.59 2.74
CA HIS A 29 26.54 -13.81 2.29
C HIS A 29 26.08 -12.51 1.61
N GLY A 30 26.95 -11.51 1.58
CA GLY A 30 26.65 -10.19 1.03
C GLY A 30 26.15 -9.21 2.10
N PRO A 31 25.41 -8.16 1.73
CA PRO A 31 25.05 -7.80 0.36
C PRO A 31 26.27 -7.44 -0.51
N PHE A 32 26.12 -7.59 -1.82
CA PHE A 32 27.11 -7.20 -2.83
C PHE A 32 26.45 -6.27 -3.87
N PRO A 33 27.20 -5.55 -4.70
CA PRO A 33 26.61 -4.88 -5.86
C PRO A 33 25.87 -5.86 -6.78
N PRO A 34 24.66 -5.52 -7.28
CA PRO A 34 23.96 -6.36 -8.24
C PRO A 34 24.84 -6.65 -9.48
N PRO A 35 25.09 -7.92 -9.84
CA PRO A 35 25.83 -8.28 -11.05
C PRO A 35 25.14 -7.73 -12.31
N THR A 36 25.91 -7.48 -13.36
CA THR A 36 25.39 -6.99 -14.65
C THR A 36 24.24 -7.85 -15.18
N SER A 37 24.36 -9.17 -15.08
CA SER A 37 23.30 -10.09 -15.53
C SER A 37 21.99 -9.93 -14.76
N VAL A 38 22.05 -9.65 -13.45
CA VAL A 38 20.86 -9.40 -12.63
C VAL A 38 20.25 -8.04 -12.98
N ARG A 39 21.08 -7.00 -13.16
CA ARG A 39 20.61 -5.68 -13.58
C ARG A 39 19.88 -5.74 -14.91
N GLU A 40 20.45 -6.43 -15.90
CA GLU A 40 19.85 -6.58 -17.22
C GLU A 40 18.56 -7.43 -17.17
N THR A 41 18.56 -8.53 -16.41
CA THR A 41 17.39 -9.42 -16.31
C THR A 41 16.18 -8.71 -15.69
N PHE A 42 16.39 -7.93 -14.63
CA PHE A 42 15.33 -7.27 -13.88
C PHE A 42 15.13 -5.79 -14.24
N ASN A 43 15.91 -5.28 -15.20
CA ASN A 43 16.01 -3.86 -15.53
C ASN A 43 16.20 -2.98 -14.28
N LEU A 44 17.14 -3.37 -13.41
CA LEU A 44 17.37 -2.68 -12.14
C LEU A 44 18.01 -1.32 -12.36
N ASP A 45 17.43 -0.29 -11.74
CA ASP A 45 17.98 1.06 -11.72
C ASP A 45 19.38 1.09 -11.08
N PRO A 46 20.31 1.95 -11.55
CA PRO A 46 21.60 2.18 -10.89
C PRO A 46 21.53 2.53 -9.40
N PHE A 47 20.39 3.08 -8.93
CA PHE A 47 20.07 3.31 -7.51
C PHE A 47 20.38 2.10 -6.62
N TYR A 48 20.12 0.88 -7.11
CA TYR A 48 20.40 -0.34 -6.37
C TYR A 48 21.90 -0.68 -6.39
N GLU A 49 22.55 -0.58 -5.24
CA GLU A 49 23.99 -0.85 -5.04
C GLU A 49 24.26 -2.03 -4.10
N GLN A 50 23.22 -2.56 -3.46
CA GLN A 50 23.25 -3.74 -2.60
C GLN A 50 22.27 -4.79 -3.14
N TRP A 51 22.66 -6.06 -3.08
CA TRP A 51 21.90 -7.19 -3.59
C TRP A 51 22.24 -8.49 -2.85
N ILE A 52 21.19 -9.29 -2.64
CA ILE A 52 21.24 -10.68 -2.20
C ILE A 52 20.28 -11.49 -3.09
N ASP A 53 20.76 -12.65 -3.58
CA ASP A 53 19.90 -13.63 -4.24
C ASP A 53 19.11 -14.45 -3.21
N VAL A 54 17.81 -14.54 -3.42
CA VAL A 54 16.91 -15.43 -2.69
C VAL A 54 16.29 -16.40 -3.68
N GLU A 55 17.11 -17.37 -4.10
CA GLU A 55 16.70 -18.45 -5.00
C GLU A 55 16.11 -17.94 -6.32
N GLY A 56 16.72 -16.89 -6.89
CA GLY A 56 16.29 -16.20 -8.10
C GLY A 56 15.51 -14.91 -7.85
N LEU A 57 14.94 -14.71 -6.65
CA LEU A 57 14.31 -13.45 -6.27
C LEU A 57 15.40 -12.45 -5.81
N PRO A 58 15.57 -11.31 -6.47
CA PRO A 58 16.52 -10.29 -6.04
C PRO A 58 15.97 -9.50 -4.83
N VAL A 59 16.73 -9.50 -3.74
CA VAL A 59 16.58 -8.54 -2.64
C VAL A 59 17.60 -7.43 -2.88
N VAL A 60 17.15 -6.20 -3.07
CA VAL A 60 17.97 -5.06 -3.53
C VAL A 60 17.82 -3.86 -2.60
N ALA A 61 18.84 -3.00 -2.57
CA ALA A 61 18.80 -1.77 -1.79
C ALA A 61 19.80 -0.73 -2.32
N SER A 62 19.62 0.54 -1.98
CA SER A 62 20.62 1.58 -2.24
C SER A 62 21.87 1.40 -1.36
N ALA A 63 22.94 2.15 -1.62
CA ALA A 63 24.12 2.15 -0.76
C ALA A 63 23.86 2.74 0.64
N LYS A 64 22.74 3.44 0.88
CA LYS A 64 22.42 4.06 2.17
C LYS A 64 21.88 3.07 3.19
N VAL A 65 21.26 1.99 2.73
CA VAL A 65 20.63 0.97 3.58
C VAL A 65 21.68 0.23 4.40
N ASN A 66 21.38 -0.03 5.67
CA ASN A 66 22.19 -0.89 6.51
C ASN A 66 22.25 -2.31 5.92
N PRO A 67 23.45 -2.85 5.64
CA PRO A 67 23.61 -4.18 5.08
C PRO A 67 22.91 -5.31 5.86
N TYR A 68 22.72 -5.15 7.18
CA TYR A 68 21.98 -6.11 7.99
C TYR A 68 20.48 -6.13 7.69
N ALA A 69 19.88 -5.02 7.22
CA ALA A 69 18.48 -4.98 6.83
C ALA A 69 18.25 -5.79 5.55
N VAL A 70 19.16 -5.70 4.57
CA VAL A 70 19.11 -6.51 3.34
C VAL A 70 19.21 -8.01 3.68
N LYS A 71 20.10 -8.37 4.62
CA LYS A 71 20.24 -9.75 5.11
C LYS A 71 19.00 -10.22 5.87
N GLU A 72 18.42 -9.37 6.70
CA GLU A 72 17.21 -9.67 7.46
C GLU A 72 16.03 -9.91 6.53
N ALA A 73 15.84 -9.07 5.51
CA ALA A 73 14.83 -9.30 4.49
C ALA A 73 15.01 -10.65 3.77
N ALA A 74 16.24 -10.94 3.33
CA ALA A 74 16.57 -12.22 2.71
C ALA A 74 16.39 -13.43 3.63
N TRP A 75 16.55 -13.25 4.95
CA TRP A 75 16.31 -14.30 5.94
C TRP A 75 14.81 -14.53 6.13
N LEU A 76 14.02 -13.46 6.32
CA LEU A 76 12.58 -13.53 6.52
C LEU A 76 11.86 -14.14 5.32
N ILE A 77 12.21 -13.74 4.10
CA ILE A 77 11.65 -14.33 2.87
C ILE A 77 11.88 -15.84 2.83
N ARG A 78 13.10 -16.30 3.19
CA ARG A 78 13.40 -17.74 3.25
C ARG A 78 12.62 -18.46 4.36
N GLN A 79 12.41 -17.82 5.52
CA GLN A 79 11.57 -18.40 6.58
C GLN A 79 10.11 -18.52 6.16
N MET A 80 9.59 -17.52 5.43
CA MET A 80 8.21 -17.52 4.96
C MET A 80 8.00 -18.60 3.89
N VAL A 81 8.83 -18.62 2.84
CA VAL A 81 8.49 -19.35 1.60
C VAL A 81 9.67 -20.10 0.96
N GLY A 82 10.81 -20.23 1.65
CA GLY A 82 12.02 -20.85 1.08
C GLY A 82 11.87 -22.32 0.66
N HIS A 83 10.91 -23.06 1.25
CA HIS A 83 10.55 -24.42 0.83
C HIS A 83 9.70 -24.47 -0.45
N ARG A 84 9.13 -23.34 -0.87
CA ARG A 84 8.33 -23.17 -2.09
C ARG A 84 9.10 -22.37 -3.14
N GLN A 85 10.20 -22.97 -3.62
CA GLN A 85 11.03 -22.37 -4.67
C GLN A 85 10.24 -22.09 -5.96
N ASP A 86 9.16 -22.82 -6.22
CA ASP A 86 8.24 -22.56 -7.33
C ASP A 86 7.59 -21.16 -7.22
N ILE A 87 7.23 -20.72 -6.01
CA ILE A 87 6.69 -19.36 -5.77
C ILE A 87 7.79 -18.32 -5.99
N LEU A 88 8.99 -18.53 -5.43
CA LEU A 88 10.12 -17.60 -5.61
C LEU A 88 10.51 -17.45 -7.09
N GLN A 89 10.54 -18.55 -7.84
CA GLN A 89 10.81 -18.54 -9.27
C GLN A 89 9.70 -17.85 -10.07
N ALA A 90 8.44 -18.02 -9.67
CA ALA A 90 7.31 -17.33 -10.29
C ALA A 90 7.38 -15.81 -10.06
N LEU A 91 7.69 -15.38 -8.82
CA LEU A 91 7.92 -13.97 -8.49
C LEU A 91 9.04 -13.39 -9.36
N ALA A 92 10.19 -14.05 -9.41
CA ALA A 92 11.32 -13.64 -10.24
C ALA A 92 10.96 -13.57 -11.73
N LYS A 93 10.23 -14.56 -12.26
CA LYS A 93 9.74 -14.58 -13.65
C LYS A 93 8.78 -13.43 -13.95
N ASN A 94 7.99 -13.02 -12.95
CA ASN A 94 7.10 -11.87 -13.03
C ASN A 94 7.82 -10.55 -12.70
N ASN A 95 9.15 -10.54 -12.81
CA ASN A 95 10.04 -9.40 -12.64
C ASN A 95 10.03 -8.80 -11.22
N VAL A 96 9.57 -9.55 -10.22
CA VAL A 96 9.48 -9.06 -8.85
C VAL A 96 10.87 -8.91 -8.24
N ARG A 97 11.11 -7.80 -7.54
CA ARG A 97 12.20 -7.64 -6.56
C ARG A 97 11.67 -7.21 -5.20
N PHE A 98 12.44 -7.51 -4.16
CA PHE A 98 12.22 -6.94 -2.83
C PHE A 98 13.22 -5.81 -2.58
N ALA A 99 12.74 -4.57 -2.52
CA ALA A 99 13.53 -3.37 -2.29
C ALA A 99 13.54 -3.01 -0.80
N VAL A 100 14.72 -2.95 -0.19
CA VAL A 100 14.87 -2.36 1.14
C VAL A 100 15.11 -0.86 0.98
N MET A 101 14.33 -0.07 1.71
CA MET A 101 14.36 1.38 1.70
C MET A 101 15.10 1.89 2.93
N ALA A 102 16.03 2.82 2.78
CA ALA A 102 16.75 3.36 3.92
C ALA A 102 15.81 4.15 4.85
N TYR A 103 16.17 4.29 6.12
CA TYR A 103 15.41 5.08 7.09
C TYR A 103 15.35 6.58 6.71
N SER A 104 16.22 6.99 5.78
CA SER A 104 16.37 8.36 5.25
C SER A 104 15.93 8.51 3.80
N GLU A 105 15.38 7.44 3.20
CA GLU A 105 14.74 7.45 1.88
C GLU A 105 13.23 7.36 2.06
N LEU A 106 12.46 7.86 1.10
CA LEU A 106 11.01 7.87 1.08
C LEU A 106 10.45 6.87 0.06
N THR A 107 9.14 6.58 0.13
CA THR A 107 8.50 5.59 -0.73
C THR A 107 8.75 5.85 -2.22
N THR A 108 8.68 7.11 -2.65
CA THR A 108 8.91 7.52 -4.04
C THR A 108 10.39 7.64 -4.43
N ASP A 109 11.33 7.52 -3.48
CA ASP A 109 12.76 7.37 -3.79
C ASP A 109 13.08 5.97 -4.35
N ILE A 110 12.22 4.98 -4.08
CA ILE A 110 12.32 3.66 -4.72
C ILE A 110 12.01 3.81 -6.21
N PRO A 111 12.92 3.42 -7.12
CA PRO A 111 12.80 3.67 -8.55
C PRO A 111 11.44 3.27 -9.14
N GLU A 112 10.90 2.13 -8.71
CA GLU A 112 9.64 1.60 -9.25
C GLU A 112 8.38 2.22 -8.65
N HIS A 113 8.54 3.11 -7.68
CA HIS A 113 7.48 3.91 -7.06
C HIS A 113 7.60 5.42 -7.38
N SER A 114 8.64 5.82 -8.12
CA SER A 114 8.97 7.23 -8.41
C SER A 114 7.90 7.99 -9.19
N ASP A 115 6.97 7.28 -9.84
CA ASP A 115 5.86 7.86 -10.60
C ASP A 115 4.57 7.98 -9.78
N LEU A 116 4.58 7.56 -8.51
CA LEU A 116 3.43 7.72 -7.62
C LEU A 116 3.22 9.20 -7.31
N GLN A 117 1.98 9.66 -7.44
CA GLN A 117 1.60 11.05 -7.25
C GLN A 117 0.33 11.16 -6.39
N PRO A 118 0.18 12.22 -5.58
CA PRO A 118 1.26 13.15 -5.23
C PRO A 118 2.31 12.46 -4.33
N ASP A 119 3.59 12.72 -4.59
CA ASP A 119 4.73 12.07 -3.93
C ASP A 119 4.65 12.08 -2.40
N TYR A 120 4.45 13.26 -1.81
CA TYR A 120 4.39 13.44 -0.36
C TYR A 120 3.29 12.62 0.32
N TYR A 121 2.19 12.30 -0.38
CA TYR A 121 1.16 11.41 0.17
C TYR A 121 1.70 10.00 0.32
N TRP A 122 2.31 9.46 -0.74
CA TRP A 122 2.87 8.11 -0.74
C TRP A 122 4.08 7.99 0.19
N ASP A 123 4.91 9.04 0.23
CA ASP A 123 6.05 9.13 1.10
C ASP A 123 5.66 9.10 2.57
N ARG A 124 4.57 9.79 2.95
CA ARG A 124 4.09 9.81 4.33
C ARG A 124 3.24 8.58 4.69
N ARG A 125 2.46 8.08 3.74
CA ARG A 125 1.46 7.02 3.97
C ARG A 125 2.10 5.69 4.29
N ALA A 126 3.27 5.40 3.70
CA ALA A 126 3.78 4.04 3.65
C ALA A 126 5.27 3.98 3.97
N ARG A 127 5.67 2.87 4.58
CA ARG A 127 7.08 2.41 4.66
C ARG A 127 7.26 1.03 4.01
N GLY A 128 6.28 0.60 3.24
CA GLY A 128 6.31 -0.58 2.38
C GLY A 128 5.13 -0.56 1.44
N LEU A 129 5.27 -1.21 0.29
CA LEU A 129 4.22 -1.40 -0.70
C LEU A 129 4.37 -2.79 -1.32
N GLY A 130 3.25 -3.44 -1.63
CA GLY A 130 3.19 -4.66 -2.39
C GLY A 130 3.50 -4.44 -3.88
N SER A 131 3.90 -5.50 -4.56
CA SER A 131 4.24 -5.45 -6.00
C SER A 131 3.01 -5.57 -6.89
N THR A 132 3.08 -4.94 -8.07
CA THR A 132 2.09 -5.07 -9.14
C THR A 132 2.79 -5.40 -10.47
N PRO A 133 2.08 -5.81 -11.54
CA PRO A 133 2.71 -6.03 -12.84
C PRO A 133 3.41 -4.79 -13.41
N VAL A 134 2.91 -3.59 -13.12
CA VAL A 134 3.46 -2.31 -13.61
C VAL A 134 4.56 -1.77 -12.69
N ARG A 135 4.46 -2.03 -11.37
CA ARG A 135 5.48 -1.72 -10.37
C ARG A 135 5.88 -3.00 -9.64
N PRO A 136 6.70 -3.87 -10.26
CA PRO A 136 7.00 -5.19 -9.67
C PRO A 136 7.99 -5.13 -8.49
N ALA A 137 7.93 -4.11 -7.63
CA ALA A 137 8.74 -4.00 -6.43
C ALA A 137 7.86 -4.19 -5.20
N VAL A 138 8.30 -5.06 -4.29
CA VAL A 138 7.84 -5.03 -2.90
C VAL A 138 8.82 -4.15 -2.14
N SER A 139 8.38 -3.25 -1.28
CA SER A 139 9.30 -2.45 -0.46
C SER A 139 9.07 -2.61 1.04
N CYS A 140 10.12 -2.39 1.81
CA CYS A 140 10.06 -2.27 3.27
C CYS A 140 11.20 -1.38 3.77
N GLY A 141 10.89 -0.49 4.71
CA GLY A 141 11.85 0.34 5.42
C GLY A 141 12.79 -0.50 6.30
N GLU A 142 14.07 -0.15 6.31
CA GLU A 142 15.05 -0.82 7.17
C GLU A 142 14.79 -0.58 8.66
N GLU A 143 14.13 0.51 9.02
CA GLU A 143 13.74 0.80 10.40
C GLU A 143 12.76 -0.26 10.94
N ASN A 144 11.90 -0.81 10.08
CA ASN A 144 11.00 -1.90 10.45
C ASN A 144 11.72 -3.25 10.51
N LEU A 145 12.59 -3.54 9.54
CA LEU A 145 13.36 -4.78 9.49
C LEU A 145 14.31 -4.94 10.67
N LEU A 146 14.98 -3.86 11.09
CA LEU A 146 15.97 -3.87 12.16
C LEU A 146 15.46 -3.31 13.49
N ASN A 147 14.17 -2.96 13.56
CA ASN A 147 13.48 -2.44 14.75
C ASN A 147 14.15 -1.18 15.32
N TYR A 148 14.45 -0.21 14.45
CA TYR A 148 14.98 1.08 14.87
C TYR A 148 13.96 1.83 15.72
N SER A 149 14.45 2.66 16.65
CA SER A 149 13.57 3.57 17.38
C SER A 149 12.89 4.55 16.42
N GLY A 150 11.61 4.86 16.67
CA GLY A 150 10.83 5.77 15.84
C GLY A 150 10.14 5.14 14.63
N ASP A 151 10.33 3.84 14.38
CA ASP A 151 9.58 3.11 13.34
C ASP A 151 8.05 3.27 13.55
N PRO A 152 7.33 3.84 12.57
CA PRO A 152 5.88 4.04 12.66
C PRO A 152 5.09 2.73 12.72
N TYR A 153 5.70 1.61 12.32
CA TYR A 153 5.08 0.27 12.28
C TYR A 153 5.76 -0.72 13.23
N SER A 154 6.36 -0.24 14.33
CA SER A 154 7.18 -1.05 15.27
C SER A 154 6.46 -2.23 15.97
N THR A 155 5.14 -2.33 15.83
CA THR A 155 4.31 -3.41 16.41
C THR A 155 3.99 -4.52 15.42
N GLU A 156 4.49 -4.43 14.19
CA GLU A 156 4.32 -5.41 13.12
C GLU A 156 5.59 -5.53 12.27
N ASN A 157 5.55 -6.42 11.28
CA ASN A 157 6.59 -6.55 10.28
C ASN A 157 5.99 -6.33 8.89
N ILE A 158 6.33 -5.19 8.29
CA ILE A 158 5.81 -4.74 7.00
C ILE A 158 6.25 -5.67 5.87
N LEU A 159 7.47 -6.22 5.93
CA LEU A 159 7.90 -7.23 4.94
C LEU A 159 6.93 -8.42 4.92
N VAL A 160 6.52 -8.95 6.07
CA VAL A 160 5.61 -10.11 6.11
C VAL A 160 4.27 -9.78 5.42
N HIS A 161 3.73 -8.59 5.64
CA HIS A 161 2.48 -8.12 5.02
C HIS A 161 2.64 -7.92 3.50
N GLU A 162 3.56 -7.05 3.10
CA GLU A 162 3.71 -6.65 1.69
C GLU A 162 4.20 -7.79 0.81
N PHE A 163 5.04 -8.67 1.37
CA PHE A 163 5.47 -9.87 0.67
C PHE A 163 4.36 -10.91 0.57
N ALA A 164 3.39 -10.95 1.49
CA ALA A 164 2.21 -11.81 1.36
C ALA A 164 1.36 -11.41 0.14
N HIS A 165 1.18 -10.10 -0.11
CA HIS A 165 0.53 -9.62 -1.34
C HIS A 165 1.28 -10.10 -2.58
N ALA A 166 2.61 -9.96 -2.62
CA ALA A 166 3.40 -10.42 -3.75
C ALA A 166 3.30 -11.93 -3.94
N ILE A 167 3.42 -12.72 -2.87
CA ILE A 167 3.24 -14.18 -2.89
C ILE A 167 1.89 -14.53 -3.49
N HIS A 168 0.80 -13.87 -3.10
CA HIS A 168 -0.53 -14.13 -3.64
C HIS A 168 -0.63 -13.71 -5.12
N GLN A 169 -0.46 -12.42 -5.39
CA GLN A 169 -0.82 -11.81 -6.67
C GLN A 169 0.18 -12.11 -7.78
N MET A 170 1.46 -12.14 -7.45
CA MET A 170 2.57 -12.26 -8.41
C MET A 170 3.27 -13.62 -8.34
N GLY A 171 2.98 -14.46 -7.34
CA GLY A 171 3.56 -15.80 -7.19
C GLY A 171 2.54 -16.93 -7.41
N LEU A 172 1.66 -17.12 -6.43
CA LEU A 172 0.65 -18.17 -6.36
C LEU A 172 -0.28 -18.15 -7.57
N ASN A 173 -0.79 -16.98 -7.98
CA ASN A 173 -1.64 -16.91 -9.17
C ASN A 173 -0.95 -17.38 -10.47
N THR A 174 0.39 -17.49 -10.48
CA THR A 174 1.15 -18.07 -11.60
C THR A 174 1.33 -19.58 -11.47
N VAL A 175 1.56 -20.10 -10.25
CA VAL A 175 1.85 -21.54 -10.02
C VAL A 175 0.61 -22.37 -9.68
N ASP A 176 -0.44 -21.72 -9.19
CA ASP A 176 -1.74 -22.25 -8.83
C ASP A 176 -2.85 -21.25 -9.26
N PRO A 177 -3.30 -21.33 -10.52
CA PRO A 177 -4.30 -20.41 -11.07
C PRO A 177 -5.66 -20.41 -10.35
N ASP A 178 -5.98 -21.46 -9.58
CA ASP A 178 -7.23 -21.56 -8.84
C ASP A 178 -7.14 -20.94 -7.43
N PHE A 179 -5.93 -20.58 -6.96
CA PHE A 179 -5.70 -20.05 -5.61
C PHE A 179 -6.56 -18.82 -5.32
N ASP A 180 -6.60 -17.84 -6.24
CA ASP A 180 -7.34 -16.60 -6.05
C ASP A 180 -8.85 -16.82 -5.86
N GLY A 181 -9.40 -17.80 -6.58
CA GLY A 181 -10.80 -18.20 -6.45
C GLY A 181 -11.10 -18.90 -5.13
N ARG A 182 -10.17 -19.75 -4.64
CA ARG A 182 -10.29 -20.38 -3.32
C ARG A 182 -10.24 -19.33 -2.21
N LEU A 183 -9.30 -18.39 -2.29
CA LEU A 183 -9.19 -17.30 -1.33
C LEU A 183 -10.45 -16.40 -1.33
N GLU A 184 -11.03 -16.12 -2.50
CA GLU A 184 -12.30 -15.37 -2.63
C GLU A 184 -13.46 -16.05 -1.91
N VAL A 185 -13.59 -17.37 -2.07
CA VAL A 185 -14.62 -18.14 -1.37
C VAL A 185 -14.43 -18.06 0.16
N MET A 186 -13.19 -18.13 0.64
CA MET A 186 -12.90 -18.03 2.07
C MET A 186 -13.18 -16.63 2.64
N TYR A 187 -12.74 -15.59 1.93
CA TYR A 187 -12.99 -14.20 2.28
C TYR A 187 -14.50 -13.91 2.41
N ASN A 188 -15.30 -14.31 1.41
CA ASN A 188 -16.75 -14.12 1.44
C ASN A 188 -17.40 -14.91 2.59
N ALA A 189 -16.96 -16.15 2.84
CA ALA A 189 -17.46 -16.94 3.96
C ALA A 189 -17.09 -16.32 5.33
N ALA A 190 -15.91 -15.69 5.45
CA ALA A 190 -15.50 -14.96 6.65
C ALA A 190 -16.40 -13.73 6.88
N LYS A 191 -16.68 -12.96 5.83
CA LYS A 191 -17.63 -11.83 5.86
C LYS A 191 -19.02 -12.24 6.30
N GLU A 192 -19.57 -13.30 5.71
CA GLU A 192 -20.90 -13.81 6.06
C GLU A 192 -21.00 -14.25 7.52
N LYS A 193 -19.90 -14.73 8.11
CA LYS A 193 -19.81 -15.13 9.52
C LYS A 193 -19.51 -13.95 10.46
N GLY A 194 -19.29 -12.75 9.94
CA GLY A 194 -18.87 -11.58 10.73
C GLY A 194 -17.46 -11.72 11.30
N LEU A 195 -16.62 -12.59 10.73
CA LEU A 195 -15.20 -12.64 11.10
C LEU A 195 -14.51 -11.38 10.58
N TRP A 196 -13.50 -10.89 11.32
CA TRP A 196 -12.71 -9.72 10.94
C TRP A 196 -13.53 -8.42 10.80
N GLN A 197 -14.76 -8.38 11.31
CA GLN A 197 -15.63 -7.22 11.21
C GLN A 197 -14.94 -5.99 11.83
N ASN A 198 -15.00 -4.87 11.10
CA ASN A 198 -14.38 -3.59 11.46
C ASN A 198 -12.84 -3.65 11.60
N THR A 199 -12.19 -4.62 10.95
CA THR A 199 -10.73 -4.68 10.86
C THR A 199 -10.24 -4.42 9.44
N TYR A 200 -8.96 -4.07 9.30
CA TYR A 200 -8.31 -3.88 8.01
C TYR A 200 -8.36 -5.14 7.13
N ALA A 201 -8.28 -6.32 7.74
CA ALA A 201 -8.37 -7.62 7.07
C ALA A 201 -9.65 -7.84 6.26
N ILE A 202 -10.75 -7.10 6.51
CA ILE A 202 -12.02 -7.28 5.79
C ILE A 202 -12.30 -6.18 4.75
N THR A 203 -11.35 -5.28 4.52
CA THR A 203 -11.48 -4.23 3.51
C THR A 203 -11.52 -4.83 2.10
N ASN A 204 -10.63 -5.78 1.81
CA ASN A 204 -10.62 -6.57 0.58
C ASN A 204 -9.96 -7.95 0.79
N LYS A 205 -10.03 -8.81 -0.22
CA LYS A 205 -9.47 -10.17 -0.20
C LYS A 205 -7.95 -10.20 -0.02
N ALA A 206 -7.23 -9.25 -0.60
CA ALA A 206 -5.78 -9.19 -0.51
C ALA A 206 -5.33 -8.85 0.92
N GLU A 207 -6.01 -7.92 1.60
CA GLU A 207 -5.75 -7.64 3.04
C GLU A 207 -6.10 -8.84 3.90
N TYR A 208 -7.22 -9.51 3.65
CA TYR A 208 -7.60 -10.73 4.37
C TYR A 208 -6.48 -11.78 4.36
N TRP A 209 -5.82 -11.93 3.21
CA TRP A 209 -4.66 -12.80 3.06
C TRP A 209 -3.41 -12.28 3.78
N ALA A 210 -3.09 -10.99 3.64
CA ALA A 210 -1.88 -10.39 4.21
C ALA A 210 -1.94 -10.34 5.75
N GLU A 211 -3.06 -9.90 6.31
CA GLU A 211 -3.33 -9.87 7.76
C GLU A 211 -3.36 -11.27 8.37
N GLY A 212 -3.98 -12.23 7.65
CA GLY A 212 -3.93 -13.65 8.01
C GLY A 212 -2.51 -14.19 8.02
N THR A 213 -1.68 -13.76 7.06
CA THR A 213 -0.26 -14.15 6.98
C THR A 213 0.56 -13.56 8.12
N GLN A 214 0.36 -12.29 8.47
CA GLN A 214 1.00 -11.70 9.66
C GLN A 214 0.60 -12.46 10.92
N SER A 215 -0.68 -12.82 11.05
CA SER A 215 -1.17 -13.63 12.17
C SER A 215 -0.53 -15.02 12.16
N TRP A 216 -0.37 -15.66 11.00
CA TRP A 216 0.30 -16.96 10.84
C TRP A 216 1.75 -16.94 11.32
N PHE A 217 2.44 -15.80 11.22
CA PHE A 217 3.82 -15.64 11.67
C PHE A 217 3.95 -14.88 13.00
N ASP A 218 2.86 -14.66 13.73
CA ASP A 218 2.80 -13.97 15.03
C ASP A 218 3.36 -12.54 14.98
N THR A 219 3.06 -11.81 13.91
CA THR A 219 3.50 -10.41 13.72
C THR A 219 2.36 -9.46 13.36
N ASN A 220 1.11 -9.89 13.51
CA ASN A 220 -0.02 -8.97 13.32
C ASN A 220 -0.23 -8.13 14.59
N ARG A 221 -0.80 -6.94 14.42
CA ARG A 221 -1.21 -6.07 15.51
C ARG A 221 -2.49 -6.60 16.16
N ALA A 222 -2.76 -6.13 17.37
CA ALA A 222 -3.89 -6.59 18.15
C ALA A 222 -4.60 -5.47 18.91
N ASN A 223 -5.93 -5.52 18.91
CA ASN A 223 -6.82 -4.70 19.74
C ASN A 223 -6.61 -3.18 19.57
N ASP A 224 -6.52 -2.73 18.33
CA ASP A 224 -6.52 -1.31 17.98
C ASP A 224 -7.72 -0.97 17.07
N ASP A 225 -7.72 0.21 16.46
CA ASP A 225 -8.79 0.71 15.60
C ASP A 225 -8.93 -0.06 14.27
N GLN A 226 -7.91 -0.83 13.89
CA GLN A 226 -7.84 -1.56 12.64
C GLN A 226 -7.68 -3.07 12.83
N HIS A 227 -7.35 -3.55 14.03
CA HIS A 227 -7.05 -4.96 14.29
C HIS A 227 -7.85 -5.50 15.49
N ASN A 228 -8.31 -6.74 15.37
CA ASN A 228 -8.98 -7.45 16.46
C ASN A 228 -7.96 -8.20 17.35
N HIS A 229 -8.40 -9.22 18.08
CA HIS A 229 -7.54 -9.96 19.02
C HIS A 229 -6.67 -11.06 18.38
N VAL A 230 -6.82 -11.32 17.07
CA VAL A 230 -6.28 -12.49 16.35
C VAL A 230 -4.92 -12.15 15.73
N ASP A 231 -3.91 -12.07 16.59
CA ASP A 231 -2.54 -11.66 16.23
C ASP A 231 -1.53 -12.81 16.07
N THR A 232 -1.90 -14.02 16.51
CA THR A 232 -1.04 -15.21 16.47
C THR A 232 -1.67 -16.37 15.71
N ARG A 233 -0.81 -17.31 15.27
CA ARG A 233 -1.24 -18.49 14.52
C ARG A 233 -2.25 -19.33 15.31
N ASP A 234 -2.03 -19.47 16.61
CA ASP A 234 -2.91 -20.28 17.46
C ASP A 234 -4.29 -19.64 17.59
N LYS A 235 -4.35 -18.32 17.74
CA LYS A 235 -5.63 -17.58 17.72
C LYS A 235 -6.29 -17.68 16.36
N LEU A 236 -5.52 -17.57 15.27
CA LEU A 236 -6.04 -17.69 13.91
C LEU A 236 -6.65 -19.07 13.65
N LYS A 237 -5.95 -20.15 14.04
CA LYS A 237 -6.47 -21.53 13.93
C LYS A 237 -7.78 -21.72 14.69
N ALA A 238 -7.97 -21.03 15.81
CA ALA A 238 -9.21 -21.09 16.59
C ALA A 238 -10.32 -20.21 16.01
N TYR A 239 -9.98 -19.02 15.52
CA TYR A 239 -10.92 -17.98 15.09
C TYR A 239 -11.38 -18.16 13.64
N ASP A 240 -10.44 -18.34 12.71
CA ASP A 240 -10.67 -18.54 11.27
C ASP A 240 -9.91 -19.79 10.78
N PRO A 241 -10.39 -20.99 11.14
CA PRO A 241 -9.74 -22.25 10.78
C PRO A 241 -9.67 -22.48 9.27
N THR A 242 -10.56 -21.86 8.49
CA THR A 242 -10.55 -22.00 7.03
C THR A 242 -9.37 -21.27 6.42
N LEU A 243 -9.12 -20.02 6.83
CA LEU A 243 -7.94 -19.27 6.41
C LEU A 243 -6.65 -19.95 6.89
N ALA A 244 -6.64 -20.44 8.14
CA ALA A 244 -5.50 -21.16 8.70
C ALA A 244 -5.09 -22.39 7.87
N VAL A 245 -6.06 -23.13 7.31
CA VAL A 245 -5.77 -24.27 6.42
C VAL A 245 -5.12 -23.81 5.11
N LEU A 246 -5.59 -22.72 4.51
CA LEU A 246 -5.01 -22.18 3.28
C LEU A 246 -3.58 -21.67 3.51
N LEU A 247 -3.34 -20.98 4.63
CA LEU A 247 -2.00 -20.53 5.02
C LEU A 247 -1.06 -21.71 5.29
N ALA A 248 -1.53 -22.77 5.94
CA ALA A 248 -0.74 -23.99 6.16
C ALA A 248 -0.37 -24.69 4.85
N GLU A 249 -1.24 -24.65 3.83
CA GLU A 249 -0.96 -25.21 2.50
C GLU A 249 0.23 -24.48 1.82
N VAL A 250 0.30 -23.16 1.97
CA VAL A 250 1.34 -22.34 1.34
C VAL A 250 2.64 -22.34 2.17
N TYR A 251 2.53 -21.98 3.44
CA TYR A 251 3.67 -21.74 4.34
C TYR A 251 4.12 -22.98 5.11
N GLY A 252 3.31 -24.04 5.14
CA GLY A 252 3.51 -25.15 6.06
C GLY A 252 3.20 -24.77 7.51
N ASP A 253 3.27 -25.75 8.42
CA ASP A 253 3.00 -25.57 9.85
C ASP A 253 4.27 -25.72 10.71
N ALA A 254 5.40 -25.19 10.21
CA ALA A 254 6.65 -25.19 10.96
C ALA A 254 6.56 -24.35 12.25
N ASP A 255 7.37 -24.68 13.26
CA ASP A 255 7.37 -24.00 14.56
C ASP A 255 7.87 -22.55 14.50
N TRP A 256 8.50 -22.14 13.40
CA TRP A 256 9.02 -20.79 13.27
C TRP A 256 7.89 -19.75 13.35
N ARG A 257 8.16 -18.69 14.12
CA ARG A 257 7.38 -17.46 14.26
C ARG A 257 8.31 -16.28 14.19
N TYR A 258 7.82 -15.16 13.70
CA TYR A 258 8.59 -13.93 13.68
C TYR A 258 8.93 -13.52 15.11
N THR A 259 10.17 -13.07 15.29
CA THR A 259 10.59 -12.29 16.44
C THR A 259 11.43 -11.12 15.93
N GLN A 260 11.42 -10.01 16.65
CA GLN A 260 12.20 -8.82 16.30
C GLN A 260 13.69 -9.15 16.11
N ALA A 261 14.32 -8.52 15.12
CA ALA A 261 15.73 -8.73 14.76
C ALA A 261 16.67 -8.49 15.96
N VAL A 262 16.34 -7.53 16.82
CA VAL A 262 17.10 -7.22 18.05
C VAL A 262 17.17 -8.39 19.04
N THR A 263 16.22 -9.34 18.97
CA THR A 263 16.22 -10.58 19.79
C THR A 263 17.04 -11.71 19.16
N ARG A 264 17.47 -11.53 17.90
CA ARG A 264 18.10 -12.54 17.04
C ARG A 264 19.53 -12.19 16.61
N THR A 265 20.19 -11.24 17.28
CA THR A 265 21.59 -10.83 16.96
C THR A 265 22.62 -11.94 17.11
N HIS A 266 22.26 -13.04 17.78
CA HIS A 266 23.06 -14.26 17.87
C HIS A 266 23.02 -15.13 16.60
N LEU A 267 22.07 -14.90 15.69
CA LEU A 267 21.97 -15.61 14.41
C LEU A 267 22.98 -15.09 13.40
N SER A 268 23.44 -15.97 12.50
CA SER A 268 24.57 -15.70 11.62
C SER A 268 24.40 -14.49 10.70
N HIS A 269 23.18 -14.20 10.24
CA HIS A 269 22.95 -13.07 9.32
C HIS A 269 22.93 -11.71 10.02
N LEU A 270 22.71 -11.69 11.35
CA LEU A 270 22.79 -10.50 12.20
C LEU A 270 24.06 -10.49 13.07
N GLN A 271 24.99 -11.42 12.87
CA GLN A 271 26.21 -11.47 13.64
C GLN A 271 27.03 -10.20 13.45
N GLY A 272 27.24 -9.44 14.53
CA GLY A 272 27.95 -8.16 14.51
C GLY A 272 27.04 -6.93 14.33
N PHE A 273 25.73 -7.12 14.15
CA PHE A 273 24.76 -6.02 14.27
C PHE A 273 24.60 -5.60 15.73
N ASN A 274 24.76 -4.32 16.00
CA ASN A 274 24.50 -3.72 17.30
C ASN A 274 23.29 -2.78 17.21
N PRO A 275 22.14 -3.14 17.79
CA PRO A 275 20.93 -2.32 17.75
C PRO A 275 21.11 -0.91 18.31
N GLU A 276 21.98 -0.72 19.31
CA GLU A 276 22.23 0.57 19.95
C GLU A 276 22.91 1.59 19.03
N ASP A 277 23.56 1.13 17.96
CA ASP A 277 24.20 2.00 16.96
C ASP A 277 23.23 2.42 15.85
N SER A 278 21.97 1.96 15.91
CA SER A 278 20.97 2.23 14.90
C SER A 278 20.49 3.68 14.92
N PRO A 279 20.23 4.30 13.76
CA PRO A 279 19.62 5.61 13.70
C PRO A 279 18.18 5.56 14.26
N LYS A 280 17.67 6.74 14.63
CA LYS A 280 16.25 6.91 14.93
C LYS A 280 15.51 7.32 13.66
N PHE A 281 14.45 6.60 13.30
CA PHE A 281 13.57 7.02 12.23
C PHE A 281 12.76 8.25 12.68
N ALA A 282 12.64 9.20 11.77
CA ALA A 282 11.74 10.33 11.88
C ALA A 282 11.36 10.77 10.47
N TRP A 283 10.09 11.15 10.28
CA TRP A 283 9.66 11.78 9.04
C TRP A 283 10.41 13.10 8.83
N PRO A 284 10.85 13.43 7.60
CA PRO A 284 11.40 14.75 7.29
C PRO A 284 10.42 15.86 7.68
N ALA A 285 10.92 16.97 8.21
CA ALA A 285 10.07 18.06 8.72
C ALA A 285 9.18 18.63 7.60
N GLU A 286 9.75 18.77 6.40
CA GLU A 286 9.06 19.28 5.21
C GLU A 286 7.88 18.37 4.81
N LEU A 287 8.04 17.04 4.96
CA LEU A 287 6.98 16.08 4.68
C LEU A 287 5.83 16.18 5.70
N ILE A 288 6.16 16.44 6.97
CA ILE A 288 5.15 16.66 8.02
C ILE A 288 4.32 17.90 7.70
N GLU A 289 4.97 19.03 7.39
CA GLU A 289 4.30 20.28 7.04
C GLU A 289 3.38 20.13 5.82
N LEU A 290 3.83 19.43 4.77
CA LEU A 290 3.01 19.16 3.57
C LEU A 290 1.80 18.27 3.88
N THR A 291 1.97 17.28 4.76
CA THR A 291 0.86 16.41 5.16
C THR A 291 -0.19 17.17 5.95
N GLU A 292 0.23 17.99 6.93
CA GLU A 292 -0.68 18.81 7.72
C GLU A 292 -1.45 19.79 6.83
N PHE A 293 -0.75 20.43 5.88
CA PHE A 293 -1.39 21.27 4.87
C PHE A 293 -2.42 20.49 4.04
N HIS A 294 -2.08 19.28 3.59
CA HIS A 294 -3.02 18.45 2.81
C HIS A 294 -4.23 17.98 3.64
N GLN A 295 -4.02 17.62 4.91
CA GLN A 295 -5.13 17.26 5.81
C GLN A 295 -6.06 18.45 6.04
N GLN A 296 -5.50 19.65 6.25
CA GLN A 296 -6.30 20.87 6.31
C GLN A 296 -7.07 21.09 5.00
N LEU A 297 -6.50 20.81 3.82
CA LEU A 297 -7.21 20.93 2.55
C LEU A 297 -8.37 19.94 2.41
N LYS A 298 -8.35 18.79 3.08
CA LYS A 298 -9.44 17.81 3.03
C LYS A 298 -10.50 18.01 4.11
N ASP A 299 -10.14 18.62 5.24
CA ASP A 299 -11.10 18.86 6.31
C ASP A 299 -12.12 19.95 5.89
N PRO A 300 -13.41 19.61 5.71
CA PRO A 300 -14.42 20.59 5.32
C PRO A 300 -14.54 21.74 6.33
N ASN A 301 -14.11 21.55 7.59
CA ASN A 301 -14.17 22.55 8.64
C ASN A 301 -12.90 23.41 8.76
N SER A 302 -11.84 23.07 8.03
CA SER A 302 -10.60 23.85 8.03
C SER A 302 -10.78 25.19 7.31
N ASP A 303 -10.30 26.26 7.94
CA ASP A 303 -10.16 27.60 7.37
C ASP A 303 -8.75 27.86 6.81
N GLY A 304 -7.92 26.82 6.75
CA GLY A 304 -6.56 26.87 6.22
C GLY A 304 -5.61 27.80 6.95
N ASP A 305 -5.90 28.15 8.20
CA ASP A 305 -5.10 29.11 8.98
C ASP A 305 -4.89 30.45 8.24
N GLY A 306 -5.88 30.88 7.46
CA GLY A 306 -5.83 32.10 6.64
C GLY A 306 -5.06 31.99 5.33
N ARG A 307 -4.68 30.78 4.90
CA ARG A 307 -4.02 30.55 3.59
C ARG A 307 -5.00 30.49 2.43
N TRP A 308 -6.26 30.17 2.69
CA TRP A 308 -7.35 30.15 1.71
C TRP A 308 -8.70 30.44 2.37
N ILE A 309 -9.71 30.72 1.54
CA ILE A 309 -11.13 30.68 1.93
C ILE A 309 -11.80 29.45 1.33
N ASN A 310 -12.87 28.97 1.97
CA ASN A 310 -13.67 27.88 1.40
C ASN A 310 -14.64 28.46 0.38
N LEU A 311 -14.53 28.02 -0.88
CA LEU A 311 -15.44 28.45 -1.93
C LEU A 311 -16.77 27.72 -1.79
N GLU A 312 -17.87 28.47 -1.91
CA GLU A 312 -19.20 27.90 -1.97
C GLU A 312 -19.44 27.22 -3.33
N GLU A 313 -19.89 25.97 -3.27
CA GLU A 313 -20.38 25.25 -4.43
C GLU A 313 -21.64 25.95 -4.97
N GLN A 314 -21.68 26.26 -6.26
CA GLN A 314 -22.85 26.86 -6.90
C GLN A 314 -23.83 25.77 -7.32
N ASP A 315 -25.13 26.11 -7.40
CA ASP A 315 -26.15 25.19 -7.89
C ASP A 315 -25.85 24.77 -9.34
N LEU A 316 -25.64 23.47 -9.57
CA LEU A 316 -25.39 22.90 -10.90
C LEU A 316 -26.50 23.20 -11.90
N ASN A 317 -27.76 23.38 -11.47
CA ASN A 317 -28.85 23.78 -12.36
C ASN A 317 -28.66 25.19 -12.94
N SER A 318 -27.86 26.03 -12.29
CA SER A 318 -27.51 27.37 -12.77
C SER A 318 -26.40 27.36 -13.82
N LEU A 319 -25.68 26.24 -13.99
CA LEU A 319 -24.52 26.14 -14.89
C LEU A 319 -24.77 26.67 -16.31
N PRO A 320 -25.92 26.43 -16.99
CA PRO A 320 -26.18 26.99 -18.32
C PRO A 320 -26.17 28.53 -18.38
N SER A 321 -26.27 29.20 -17.24
CA SER A 321 -26.22 30.66 -17.10
C SER A 321 -24.92 31.18 -16.46
N LEU A 322 -24.08 30.29 -15.93
CA LEU A 322 -22.80 30.66 -15.34
C LEU A 322 -21.76 30.89 -16.43
N LYS A 323 -20.96 31.94 -16.25
CA LYS A 323 -19.84 32.32 -17.11
C LYS A 323 -18.80 33.07 -16.30
N SER A 324 -17.54 32.98 -16.71
CA SER A 324 -16.46 33.74 -16.07
C SER A 324 -16.65 35.24 -16.29
N GLY A 325 -16.38 36.01 -15.24
CA GLY A 325 -16.30 37.47 -15.31
C GLY A 325 -15.08 37.94 -16.11
N ASP A 326 -15.03 39.23 -16.38
CA ASP A 326 -13.94 39.94 -17.05
C ASP A 326 -13.02 40.72 -16.10
N ASP A 327 -13.08 40.41 -14.79
CA ASP A 327 -12.19 40.97 -13.77
C ASP A 327 -10.76 40.48 -14.01
N ASP A 328 -9.80 41.41 -14.01
CA ASP A 328 -8.38 41.16 -14.25
C ASP A 328 -7.57 40.99 -12.96
N THR A 329 -8.23 40.97 -11.80
CA THR A 329 -7.60 40.68 -10.51
C THR A 329 -7.19 39.21 -10.45
N GLU A 330 -5.89 38.96 -10.39
CA GLU A 330 -5.33 37.60 -10.27
C GLU A 330 -5.61 37.00 -8.89
N THR A 331 -5.98 35.73 -8.87
CA THR A 331 -6.22 34.90 -7.67
C THR A 331 -5.82 33.45 -7.96
N ALA A 332 -6.10 32.52 -7.05
CA ALA A 332 -5.86 31.10 -7.23
C ALA A 332 -7.02 30.25 -6.72
N ILE A 333 -7.20 29.07 -7.32
CA ILE A 333 -8.12 28.04 -6.84
C ILE A 333 -7.35 26.77 -6.50
N LEU A 334 -7.57 26.27 -5.29
CA LEU A 334 -7.11 24.96 -4.80
C LEU A 334 -8.25 23.96 -5.01
N LEU A 335 -8.19 23.21 -6.11
CA LEU A 335 -9.16 22.16 -6.42
C LEU A 335 -8.75 20.88 -5.67
N VAL A 336 -9.54 20.45 -4.70
CA VAL A 336 -9.25 19.30 -3.83
C VAL A 336 -10.23 18.18 -4.16
N ASN A 337 -9.70 17.02 -4.57
CA ASN A 337 -10.51 15.83 -4.83
C ASN A 337 -10.64 14.98 -3.57
N GLY A 338 -11.78 15.11 -2.88
CA GLY A 338 -12.17 14.25 -1.77
C GLY A 338 -13.00 13.03 -2.19
N THR A 339 -13.07 12.71 -3.49
CA THR A 339 -13.78 11.52 -4.00
C THR A 339 -12.84 10.33 -4.18
N GLU A 340 -13.41 9.13 -4.31
CA GLU A 340 -12.66 7.89 -4.58
C GLU A 340 -12.28 7.71 -6.07
N ALA A 341 -12.70 8.63 -6.95
CA ALA A 341 -12.47 8.56 -8.39
C ALA A 341 -11.69 9.77 -8.91
N GLU A 342 -11.04 9.63 -10.06
CA GLU A 342 -10.40 10.77 -10.73
C GLU A 342 -11.46 11.78 -11.17
N ILE A 343 -11.19 13.08 -10.96
CA ILE A 343 -12.04 14.17 -11.44
C ILE A 343 -11.32 14.97 -12.52
N ALA A 344 -12.07 15.56 -13.44
CA ALA A 344 -11.58 16.51 -14.43
C ALA A 344 -12.09 17.91 -14.11
N TYR A 345 -11.28 18.94 -14.38
CA TYR A 345 -11.65 20.33 -14.11
C TYR A 345 -11.53 21.20 -15.37
N TYR A 346 -12.51 22.09 -15.49
CA TYR A 346 -12.76 22.91 -16.67
C TYR A 346 -12.95 24.36 -16.25
N TRP A 347 -12.32 25.27 -16.99
CA TRP A 347 -12.67 26.69 -16.92
C TRP A 347 -13.87 26.94 -17.83
N VAL A 348 -14.92 27.57 -17.32
CA VAL A 348 -16.06 28.02 -18.14
C VAL A 348 -15.78 29.44 -18.58
N ASP A 349 -15.52 29.65 -19.87
CA ASP A 349 -15.10 30.95 -20.41
C ASP A 349 -16.21 32.02 -20.35
N SER A 350 -15.90 33.24 -20.82
CA SER A 350 -16.84 34.37 -20.81
C SER A 350 -18.04 34.20 -21.74
N GLU A 351 -17.99 33.23 -22.65
CA GLU A 351 -19.08 32.84 -23.54
C GLU A 351 -19.88 31.63 -22.98
N GLY A 352 -19.42 31.04 -21.87
CA GLY A 352 -20.03 29.84 -21.27
C GLY A 352 -19.48 28.53 -21.83
N ASN A 353 -18.41 28.54 -22.63
CA ASN A 353 -17.81 27.30 -23.14
C ASN A 353 -16.84 26.71 -22.13
N GLU A 354 -16.86 25.40 -22.00
CA GLU A 354 -15.94 24.65 -21.14
C GLU A 354 -14.56 24.48 -21.82
N LYS A 355 -13.49 24.82 -21.11
CA LYS A 355 -12.10 24.56 -21.50
C LYS A 355 -11.48 23.60 -20.50
N SER A 356 -11.11 22.40 -20.94
CA SER A 356 -10.45 21.42 -20.08
C SER A 356 -9.04 21.89 -19.71
N TYR A 357 -8.68 21.82 -18.43
CA TYR A 357 -7.35 22.18 -17.94
C TYR A 357 -6.56 20.99 -17.39
N GLY A 358 -7.25 19.94 -16.91
CA GLY A 358 -6.57 18.75 -16.42
C GLY A 358 -7.47 17.87 -15.57
N LYS A 359 -6.82 17.00 -14.83
CA LYS A 359 -7.45 16.04 -13.93
C LYS A 359 -6.78 16.04 -12.57
N VAL A 360 -7.50 15.57 -11.56
CA VAL A 360 -7.04 15.43 -10.18
C VAL A 360 -7.35 14.01 -9.73
N ALA A 361 -6.32 13.23 -9.40
CA ALA A 361 -6.47 11.88 -8.88
C ALA A 361 -7.29 11.87 -7.57
N PRO A 362 -7.88 10.72 -7.19
CA PRO A 362 -8.47 10.56 -5.86
C PRO A 362 -7.49 11.03 -4.79
N ASP A 363 -8.01 11.65 -3.74
CA ASP A 363 -7.20 12.09 -2.60
C ASP A 363 -6.12 13.13 -2.92
N ALA A 364 -6.12 13.76 -4.09
CA ALA A 364 -5.12 14.75 -4.52
C ALA A 364 -5.71 16.16 -4.63
N PHE A 365 -4.86 17.16 -4.88
CA PHE A 365 -5.29 18.51 -5.18
C PHE A 365 -4.42 19.17 -6.25
N VAL A 366 -4.92 20.25 -6.84
CA VAL A 366 -4.13 21.11 -7.74
C VAL A 366 -4.36 22.58 -7.39
N ASN A 367 -3.26 23.36 -7.40
CA ASN A 367 -3.31 24.81 -7.32
C ASN A 367 -3.29 25.41 -8.73
N ARG A 368 -4.27 26.25 -9.05
CA ARG A 368 -4.40 26.89 -10.36
C ARG A 368 -4.55 28.40 -10.21
N GLN A 369 -3.59 29.15 -10.77
CA GLN A 369 -3.75 30.58 -10.98
C GLN A 369 -4.96 30.84 -11.89
N THR A 370 -5.78 31.80 -11.52
CA THR A 370 -7.03 32.19 -12.19
C THR A 370 -7.32 33.67 -11.93
N TYR A 371 -8.46 34.19 -12.38
CA TYR A 371 -8.91 35.56 -12.06
C TYR A 371 -10.20 35.55 -11.23
N VAL A 372 -10.46 36.64 -10.51
CA VAL A 372 -11.68 36.82 -9.73
C VAL A 372 -12.91 36.65 -10.60
N GLY A 373 -13.92 35.94 -10.10
CA GLY A 373 -15.17 35.68 -10.82
C GLY A 373 -15.07 34.59 -11.91
N HIS A 374 -13.90 33.97 -12.12
CA HIS A 374 -13.79 32.79 -12.99
C HIS A 374 -14.61 31.61 -12.46
N ILE A 375 -15.25 30.89 -13.38
CA ILE A 375 -16.05 29.70 -13.08
C ILE A 375 -15.25 28.43 -13.38
N TRP A 376 -15.17 27.55 -12.40
CA TRP A 376 -14.50 26.25 -12.48
C TRP A 376 -15.51 25.12 -12.31
N LEU A 377 -15.69 24.34 -13.37
CA LEU A 377 -16.59 23.18 -13.43
C LEU A 377 -15.79 21.90 -13.22
N ILE A 378 -16.30 21.02 -12.38
CA ILE A 378 -15.72 19.72 -12.06
C ILE A 378 -16.60 18.62 -12.64
N LYS A 379 -15.98 17.62 -13.25
CA LYS A 379 -16.66 16.44 -13.83
C LYS A 379 -16.03 15.14 -13.37
N ASP A 380 -16.81 14.08 -13.35
CA ASP A 380 -16.30 12.71 -13.18
C ASP A 380 -15.66 12.18 -14.48
N VAL A 381 -15.17 10.94 -14.42
CA VAL A 381 -14.58 10.23 -15.57
C VAL A 381 -15.56 9.95 -16.71
N ASP A 382 -16.86 9.92 -16.42
CA ASP A 382 -17.94 9.69 -17.39
C ASP A 382 -18.42 11.00 -18.04
N GLY A 383 -17.92 12.15 -17.56
CA GLY A 383 -18.26 13.48 -18.04
C GLY A 383 -19.51 14.09 -17.39
N ASN A 384 -20.02 13.51 -16.31
CA ASN A 384 -21.11 14.09 -15.53
C ASN A 384 -20.58 15.24 -14.69
N ASN A 385 -21.37 16.31 -14.56
CA ASN A 385 -21.01 17.46 -13.73
C ASN A 385 -21.15 17.10 -12.24
N LEU A 386 -20.07 17.30 -11.48
CA LEU A 386 -20.02 16.99 -10.04
C LEU A 386 -20.21 18.23 -9.17
N ALA A 387 -19.53 19.33 -9.51
CA ALA A 387 -19.54 20.56 -8.72
C ALA A 387 -19.12 21.74 -9.60
N VAL A 388 -19.48 22.95 -9.20
CA VAL A 388 -19.04 24.18 -9.86
C VAL A 388 -18.72 25.24 -8.80
N PHE A 389 -17.60 25.94 -8.99
CA PHE A 389 -17.11 26.94 -8.06
C PHE A 389 -16.84 28.25 -8.79
N ARG A 390 -16.95 29.35 -8.06
CA ARG A 390 -16.56 30.68 -8.52
C ARG A 390 -15.33 31.14 -7.74
N ALA A 391 -14.29 31.56 -8.46
CA ALA A 391 -13.10 32.13 -7.83
C ALA A 391 -13.42 33.50 -7.22
N GLU A 392 -12.84 33.77 -6.06
CA GLU A 392 -12.98 35.03 -5.33
C GLU A 392 -11.63 35.75 -5.21
N THR A 393 -11.63 36.92 -4.57
CA THR A 393 -10.44 37.77 -4.41
C THR A 393 -9.30 37.06 -3.67
N GLU A 394 -9.64 36.24 -2.68
CA GLU A 394 -8.65 35.43 -1.96
C GLU A 394 -8.48 34.06 -2.63
N THR A 395 -7.35 33.39 -2.36
CA THR A 395 -7.14 32.00 -2.80
C THR A 395 -8.29 31.14 -2.28
N GLY A 396 -9.03 30.51 -3.18
CA GLY A 396 -10.22 29.74 -2.83
C GLY A 396 -9.97 28.23 -2.85
N ARG A 397 -10.37 27.51 -1.81
CA ARG A 397 -10.44 26.04 -1.81
C ARG A 397 -11.78 25.58 -2.32
N ALA A 398 -11.75 24.79 -3.39
CA ALA A 398 -12.89 24.06 -3.92
C ALA A 398 -12.74 22.58 -3.53
N LEU A 399 -13.39 22.19 -2.43
CA LEU A 399 -13.40 20.82 -1.96
C LEU A 399 -14.54 20.05 -2.63
N VAL A 400 -14.18 19.08 -3.48
CA VAL A 400 -15.14 18.20 -4.16
C VAL A 400 -15.30 16.95 -3.30
N SER A 401 -16.53 16.65 -2.88
CA SER A 401 -16.82 15.48 -2.05
C SER A 401 -17.91 14.62 -2.68
N ALA A 402 -17.93 13.33 -2.32
CA ALA A 402 -18.87 12.36 -2.89
C ALA A 402 -20.33 12.57 -2.44
N GLU A 403 -20.56 13.38 -1.40
CA GLU A 403 -21.90 13.80 -0.97
C GLU A 403 -22.02 15.34 -1.00
N PRO A 404 -23.18 15.90 -1.41
CA PRO A 404 -23.39 17.34 -1.38
C PRO A 404 -23.19 17.91 0.03
N LEU A 405 -22.40 18.97 0.16
CA LEU A 405 -22.18 19.68 1.44
C LEU A 405 -23.47 20.32 2.00
N SER A 406 -24.56 20.35 1.23
CA SER A 406 -25.86 20.93 1.59
C SER A 406 -26.72 20.08 2.54
N GLY A 407 -26.19 19.00 3.11
CA GLY A 407 -26.90 18.14 4.07
C GLY A 407 -26.61 18.40 5.56
N ARG A 408 -25.77 19.39 5.91
CA ARG A 408 -25.35 19.62 7.30
C ARG A 408 -25.59 21.05 7.77
N ASP A 409 -26.84 21.48 7.75
CA ASP A 409 -27.27 22.64 8.54
C ASP A 409 -28.38 22.24 9.52
N GLY A 410 -28.05 22.34 10.81
CA GLY A 410 -28.93 22.80 11.88
C GLY A 410 -30.19 22.01 12.24
N GLY A 411 -30.11 21.28 13.36
CA GLY A 411 -31.19 21.20 14.36
C GLY A 411 -32.02 19.92 14.38
N ASP A 412 -31.90 19.13 15.45
CA ASP A 412 -32.86 19.21 16.56
C ASP A 412 -32.37 18.39 17.77
N GLU A 413 -32.42 19.09 18.93
CA GLU A 413 -32.46 18.70 20.36
C GLU A 413 -31.73 17.46 20.92
#